data_AF-A0A060WTK0-F1
#
_entry.id   AF-A0A060WTK0-F1
#
_cell.length_a   1.000
_cell.length_b   1.000
_cell.length_c   1.000
_cell.angle_alpha   90.00
_cell.angle_beta   90.00
_cell.angle_gamma   90.00
#
_symmetry.space_group_name_H-M   'P 1'
#
loop_
_entity.id
_entity.type
_entity.pdbx_description
1 polymer ?
#
loop_
_entity_poly.entity_id
_entity_poly.type
_entity_poly.pdbx_seq_one_letter_code
_entity_poly.pdbx_strand_id
1 'polypeptide(L)'
;MATSEHLIMQNEALVALAIASAIDIASMQESFREAELLPTLQKMLDDPVATVEFKFSALGLICSLANSSSMKEEMESLNLKETLNKLSGHSSTNVATQADTVLAMLSETS
;
A
#
# COMPACT_ATOMS: atom_id res chain seq x y z
N MET A 1 8.26 -11.35 -8.38
CA MET A 1 7.54 -10.56 -9.42
C MET A 1 7.29 -9.12 -8.98
N ALA A 2 6.77 -8.87 -7.78
CA ALA A 2 6.69 -7.50 -7.22
C ALA A 2 8.07 -6.83 -6.97
N THR A 3 9.15 -7.62 -6.99
CA THR A 3 10.55 -7.18 -6.88
C THR A 3 11.30 -7.21 -8.22
N SER A 4 10.59 -7.30 -9.36
CA SER A 4 11.20 -7.38 -10.70
C SER A 4 11.91 -6.07 -11.08
N GLU A 5 12.99 -6.12 -11.84
CA GLU A 5 13.67 -4.90 -12.35
C GLU A 5 12.77 -4.09 -13.30
N HIS A 6 11.75 -4.73 -13.87
CA HIS A 6 10.85 -4.12 -14.83
C HIS A 6 9.65 -3.46 -14.13
N LEU A 7 9.63 -2.13 -14.16
CA LEU A 7 8.59 -1.27 -13.56
C LEU A 7 7.16 -1.64 -13.99
N ILE A 8 6.98 -2.10 -15.23
CA ILE A 8 5.67 -2.52 -15.79
C ILE A 8 5.16 -3.78 -15.07
N MET A 9 6.00 -4.80 -14.91
CA MET A 9 5.61 -6.04 -14.23
C MET A 9 5.38 -5.85 -12.74
N GLN A 10 6.10 -4.92 -12.08
CA GLN A 10 5.81 -4.59 -10.69
C GLN A 10 4.44 -3.92 -10.57
N ASN A 11 4.10 -2.98 -11.46
CA ASN A 11 2.80 -2.31 -11.43
C ASN A 11 1.64 -3.29 -11.71
N GLU A 12 1.79 -4.18 -12.70
CA GLU A 12 0.79 -5.23 -12.97
C GLU A 12 0.60 -6.17 -11.78
N ALA A 13 1.68 -6.56 -11.12
CA ALA A 13 1.60 -7.38 -9.91
C ALA A 13 0.88 -6.65 -8.77
N LEU A 14 1.16 -5.36 -8.55
CA LEU A 14 0.48 -4.56 -7.53
C LEU A 14 -1.01 -4.42 -7.80
N VAL A 15 -1.40 -4.15 -9.05
CA VAL A 15 -2.81 -4.06 -9.44
C VAL A 15 -3.52 -5.39 -9.26
N ALA A 16 -2.90 -6.50 -9.70
CA ALA A 16 -3.47 -7.83 -9.50
C ALA A 16 -3.65 -8.17 -8.02
N LEU A 17 -2.66 -7.85 -7.18
CA LEU A 17 -2.74 -8.02 -5.73
C LEU A 17 -3.83 -7.15 -5.10
N ALA A 18 -4.01 -5.91 -5.56
CA ALA A 18 -5.04 -5.00 -5.06
C ALA A 18 -6.45 -5.54 -5.38
N ILE A 19 -6.66 -6.01 -6.61
CA ILE A 19 -7.93 -6.63 -7.01
C ILE A 19 -8.18 -7.91 -6.22
N ALA A 20 -7.17 -8.78 -6.08
CA ALA A 20 -7.32 -10.04 -5.34
C ALA A 20 -7.63 -9.79 -3.85
N SER A 21 -6.96 -8.80 -3.24
CA SER A 21 -7.23 -8.36 -1.86
C SER A 21 -8.64 -7.77 -1.72
N ALA A 22 -9.11 -7.03 -2.70
CA ALA A 22 -10.46 -6.46 -2.68
C ALA A 22 -11.56 -7.54 -2.81
N ILE A 23 -11.25 -8.67 -3.45
CA ILE A 23 -12.19 -9.80 -3.62
C ILE A 23 -12.21 -10.68 -2.35
N ASP A 24 -11.05 -11.10 -1.86
CA ASP A 24 -10.97 -12.01 -0.71
C ASP A 24 -9.69 -11.81 0.12
N ILE A 25 -9.64 -10.70 0.86
CA ILE A 25 -8.53 -10.41 1.78
C ILE A 25 -8.33 -11.47 2.86
N ALA A 26 -9.41 -12.16 3.28
CA ALA A 26 -9.37 -13.11 4.38
C ALA A 26 -8.51 -14.34 4.06
N SER A 27 -8.52 -14.79 2.81
CA SER A 27 -7.70 -15.90 2.34
C SER A 27 -6.27 -15.49 1.97
N MET A 28 -6.01 -14.20 1.76
CA MET A 28 -4.70 -13.70 1.30
C MET A 28 -3.84 -13.06 2.40
N GLN A 29 -4.44 -12.60 3.49
CA GLN A 29 -3.75 -11.89 4.58
C GLN A 29 -2.57 -12.66 5.17
N GLU A 30 -2.67 -13.99 5.29
CA GLU A 30 -1.57 -14.83 5.78
C GLU A 30 -0.40 -14.84 4.78
N SER A 31 -0.70 -15.05 3.50
CA SER A 31 0.31 -15.01 2.44
C SER A 31 0.97 -13.64 2.31
N PHE A 32 0.23 -12.54 2.53
CA PHE A 32 0.80 -11.19 2.51
C PHE A 32 1.72 -10.91 3.69
N ARG A 33 1.36 -11.43 4.87
CA ARG A 33 2.20 -11.37 6.06
C ARG A 33 3.48 -12.20 5.87
N GLU A 34 3.35 -13.43 5.41
CA GLU A 34 4.50 -14.32 5.13
C GLU A 34 5.43 -13.75 4.05
N ALA A 35 4.86 -13.07 3.04
CA ALA A 35 5.63 -12.43 1.98
C ALA A 35 6.21 -11.06 2.36
N GLU A 36 6.02 -10.60 3.61
CA GLU A 36 6.44 -9.27 4.08
C GLU A 36 6.00 -8.15 3.11
N LEU A 37 4.75 -8.23 2.64
CA LEU A 37 4.23 -7.34 1.62
C LEU A 37 4.14 -5.89 2.11
N LEU A 38 3.64 -5.66 3.34
CA LEU A 38 3.55 -4.31 3.91
C LEU A 38 4.92 -3.62 4.07
N PRO A 39 5.96 -4.27 4.65
CA PRO A 39 7.31 -3.72 4.67
C PRO A 39 7.86 -3.41 3.27
N THR A 40 7.57 -4.27 2.30
CA THR A 40 7.99 -4.08 0.90
C THR A 40 7.32 -2.84 0.29
N LEU A 41 6.00 -2.69 0.47
CA LEU A 41 5.24 -1.53 0.01
C LEU A 41 5.70 -0.24 0.70
N GLN A 42 6.02 -0.29 1.99
CA GLN A 42 6.55 0.87 2.69
C GLN A 42 7.89 1.32 2.11
N LYS A 43 8.83 0.39 1.88
CA LYS A 43 10.12 0.70 1.24
C LYS A 43 9.93 1.29 -0.16
N MET A 44 8.98 0.75 -0.92
CA MET A 44 8.64 1.26 -2.25
C MET A 44 8.08 2.68 -2.23
N LEU A 45 7.27 3.01 -1.23
CA LEU A 45 6.69 4.34 -1.07
C LEU A 45 7.74 5.38 -0.65
N ASP A 46 8.67 4.99 0.21
CA ASP A 46 9.78 5.82 0.69
C ASP A 46 10.85 6.01 -0.40
N ASP A 47 10.90 5.11 -1.39
CA ASP A 47 11.84 5.22 -2.50
C ASP A 47 11.59 6.51 -3.33
N PRO A 48 12.61 7.38 -3.49
CA PRO A 48 12.47 8.64 -4.22
C PRO A 48 12.48 8.46 -5.75
N VAL A 49 12.90 7.30 -6.25
CA VAL A 49 13.00 6.98 -7.68
C VAL A 49 11.70 6.34 -8.18
N ALA A 50 10.87 5.78 -7.29
CA ALA A 50 9.56 5.24 -7.62
C ALA A 50 8.66 6.27 -8.32
N THR A 51 8.06 5.85 -9.43
CA THR A 51 7.19 6.70 -10.23
C THR A 51 5.87 7.00 -9.51
N VAL A 52 5.23 8.11 -9.87
CA VAL A 52 3.94 8.52 -9.31
C VAL A 52 2.88 7.42 -9.45
N GLU A 53 2.82 6.75 -10.61
CA GLU A 53 1.89 5.64 -10.85
C GLU A 53 2.18 4.46 -9.92
N PHE A 54 3.46 4.19 -9.68
CA PHE A 54 3.86 3.11 -8.78
C PHE A 54 3.42 3.37 -7.34
N LYS A 55 3.67 4.58 -6.84
CA LYS A 55 3.22 5.01 -5.51
C LYS A 55 1.70 4.98 -5.40
N PHE A 56 1.00 5.41 -6.44
CA PHE A 56 -0.46 5.37 -6.51
C PHE A 56 -1.00 3.94 -6.42
N SER A 57 -0.47 3.01 -7.21
CA SER A 57 -0.85 1.59 -7.17
C SER A 57 -0.56 0.94 -5.81
N ALA A 58 0.61 1.23 -5.22
CA ALA A 58 0.96 0.75 -3.88
C ALA A 58 0.00 1.27 -2.81
N LEU A 59 -0.36 2.56 -2.86
CA LEU A 59 -1.36 3.16 -1.98
C LEU A 59 -2.76 2.53 -2.19
N GLY A 60 -3.14 2.22 -3.43
CA GLY A 60 -4.38 1.49 -3.73
C GLY A 60 -4.42 0.12 -3.06
N LEU A 61 -3.34 -0.64 -3.14
CA LEU A 61 -3.23 -1.92 -2.45
C LEU A 61 -3.29 -1.76 -0.92
N ILE A 62 -2.55 -0.80 -0.35
CA ILE A 62 -2.60 -0.51 1.10
C ILE A 62 -4.02 -0.13 1.53
N CYS A 63 -4.75 0.62 0.69
CA CYS A 63 -6.16 0.96 0.92
C CYS A 63 -7.04 -0.29 1.02
N SER A 64 -6.89 -1.22 0.08
CA SER A 64 -7.60 -2.51 0.12
C SER A 64 -7.23 -3.31 1.36
N LEU A 65 -5.95 -3.31 1.74
CA LEU A 65 -5.47 -4.00 2.93
C LEU A 65 -6.01 -3.39 4.23
N ALA A 66 -6.20 -2.07 4.29
CA ALA A 66 -6.71 -1.36 5.46
C ALA A 66 -8.17 -1.69 5.80
N ASN A 67 -8.88 -2.39 4.91
CA ASN A 67 -10.21 -2.96 5.19
C ASN A 67 -10.15 -4.22 6.07
N SER A 68 -8.99 -4.88 6.19
CA SER A 68 -8.80 -5.99 7.15
C SER A 68 -8.21 -5.46 8.45
N SER A 69 -8.85 -5.77 9.58
CA SER A 69 -8.36 -5.40 10.91
C SER A 69 -6.95 -5.96 11.19
N SER A 70 -6.70 -7.22 10.80
CA SER A 70 -5.41 -7.88 11.01
C SER A 70 -4.26 -7.24 10.23
N MET A 71 -4.53 -6.72 9.03
CA MET A 71 -3.55 -5.96 8.25
C MET A 71 -3.38 -4.55 8.78
N LYS A 72 -4.44 -3.94 9.32
CA LYS A 72 -4.38 -2.63 9.98
C LYS A 72 -3.43 -2.62 11.17
N GLU A 73 -3.52 -3.60 12.05
CA GLU A 73 -2.62 -3.74 13.21
C GLU A 73 -1.15 -3.82 12.78
N GLU A 74 -0.88 -4.50 11.67
CA GLU A 74 0.46 -4.62 11.10
C GLU A 74 0.95 -3.28 10.50
N MET A 75 0.07 -2.54 9.81
CA MET A 75 0.39 -1.19 9.32
C MET A 75 0.73 -0.20 10.45
N GLU A 76 0.03 -0.29 11.58
CA GLU A 76 0.34 0.52 12.76
C GLU A 76 1.70 0.15 13.35
N SER A 77 1.99 -1.16 13.44
CA SER A 77 3.28 -1.66 13.92
C SER A 77 4.45 -1.22 13.03
N LEU A 78 4.23 -1.09 11.72
CA LEU A 78 5.23 -0.68 10.74
C LEU A 78 5.41 0.85 10.63
N ASN A 79 4.71 1.66 11.43
CA ASN A 79 4.70 3.13 11.31
C ASN A 79 4.27 3.63 9.92
N LEU A 80 3.42 2.87 9.23
CA LEU A 80 3.03 3.16 7.86
C LEU A 80 2.23 4.48 7.76
N LYS A 81 1.53 4.86 8.84
CA LYS A 81 0.89 6.17 9.00
C LYS A 81 1.87 7.34 8.80
N GLU A 82 3.12 7.23 9.25
CA GLU A 82 4.11 8.31 9.06
C GLU A 82 4.50 8.44 7.58
N THR A 83 4.74 7.32 6.90
CA THR A 83 5.04 7.29 5.46
C THR A 83 3.89 7.89 4.64
N LEU A 84 2.64 7.55 4.98
CA LEU A 84 1.45 8.11 4.34
C LEU A 84 1.33 9.63 4.58
N ASN A 85 1.62 10.09 5.79
CA ASN A 85 1.57 11.52 6.12
C ASN A 85 2.62 12.31 5.33
N LYS A 86 3.80 11.75 5.09
CA LYS A 86 4.81 12.34 4.18
C LYS A 86 4.30 12.41 2.74
N LEU A 87 3.55 11.40 2.29
CA LEU A 87 2.99 11.33 0.94
C LEU A 87 1.78 12.25 0.72
N SER A 88 1.03 12.61 1.76
CA SER A 88 -0.02 13.64 1.70
C SER A 88 0.52 15.00 1.24
N GLY A 89 1.80 15.31 1.53
CA GLY A 89 2.50 16.50 1.03
C GLY A 89 3.17 16.34 -0.35
N HIS A 90 2.95 15.23 -1.06
CA HIS A 90 3.67 14.94 -2.30
C HIS A 90 3.26 15.88 -3.45
N SER A 91 4.18 16.19 -4.37
CA SER A 91 3.93 17.10 -5.50
C SER A 91 2.86 16.61 -6.50
N SER A 92 2.45 15.34 -6.39
CA SER A 92 1.37 14.78 -7.20
C SER A 92 0.08 14.76 -6.39
N THR A 93 -0.92 15.50 -6.86
CA THR A 93 -2.25 15.56 -6.24
C THR A 93 -2.87 14.17 -6.11
N ASN A 94 -2.70 13.29 -7.10
CA ASN A 94 -3.28 11.94 -7.06
C ASN A 94 -2.70 11.12 -5.89
N VAL A 95 -1.38 11.12 -5.72
CA VAL A 95 -0.70 10.39 -4.63
C VAL A 95 -1.05 11.00 -3.28
N ALA A 96 -1.08 12.33 -3.18
CA ALA A 96 -1.46 13.03 -1.97
C ALA A 96 -2.89 12.68 -1.53
N THR A 97 -3.86 12.82 -2.43
CA THR A 97 -5.28 12.54 -2.15
C THR A 97 -5.51 11.07 -1.79
N GLN A 98 -4.80 10.15 -2.45
CA GLN A 98 -4.86 8.72 -2.15
C GLN A 98 -4.28 8.42 -0.76
N ALA A 99 -3.15 9.04 -0.41
CA ALA A 99 -2.53 8.88 0.91
C ALA A 99 -3.43 9.42 2.03
N ASP A 100 -4.06 10.58 1.83
CA ASP A 100 -5.08 11.12 2.75
C ASP A 100 -6.27 10.18 2.92
N THR A 101 -6.75 9.59 1.82
CA THR A 101 -7.87 8.62 1.87
C THR A 101 -7.51 7.40 2.71
N VAL A 102 -6.30 6.86 2.53
CA VAL A 102 -5.81 5.73 3.32
C VAL A 102 -5.62 6.13 4.79
N LEU A 103 -5.08 7.32 5.07
CA LEU A 103 -4.95 7.84 6.43
C LEU A 103 -6.30 7.99 7.13
N ALA A 104 -7.32 8.50 6.43
CA ALA A 104 -8.67 8.61 6.95
C ALA A 104 -9.25 7.23 7.29
N MET A 105 -9.13 6.25 6.40
CA MET A 105 -9.57 4.88 6.68
C MET A 105 -8.84 4.25 7.87
N LEU A 106 -7.54 4.52 8.03
CA LEU A 106 -6.76 4.07 9.18
C LEU A 106 -7.14 4.79 10.49
N SER A 107 -7.83 5.93 10.41
CA SER A 107 -8.23 6.75 11.56
C SER A 107 -9.69 6.53 11.96
N GLU A 108 -10.59 6.21 11.02
CA GLU A 108 -12.02 6.02 11.28
C GLU A 108 -12.38 4.74 12.05
N THR A 109 -11.46 3.79 12.19
CA THR A 109 -11.71 2.53 12.93
C THR A 109 -11.13 2.52 14.36
N SER A 110 -10.87 3.67 14.96
CA SER A 110 -10.56 3.79 16.40
C SER A 110 -11.81 3.84 17.27
#